data_AF-A0A0N4T8W9-F1
#
_entry.id   AF-A0A0N4T8W9-F1
#
_cell.length_a   1.000
_cell.length_b   1.000
_cell.length_c   1.000
_cell.angle_alpha   90.00
_cell.angle_beta   90.00
_cell.angle_gamma   90.00
#
_symmetry.space_group_name_H-M   'P 1'
#
loop_
_entity.id
_entity.type
_entity.pdbx_description
1 polymer ?
#
loop_
_entity_poly.entity_id
_entity_poly.type
_entity_poly.pdbx_seq_one_letter_code
_entity_poly.pdbx_strand_id
1 'polypeptide(L)'
;MNRHHFAVYTRHCKLEMLMRRESNAEAAFRAAEWRWSIPEVCDNRWHSYSILFASVDTVDLYIDGRKFIATKENPEILDDWPLHRIKETKTRLVIGACWHGRNHIMSQFFKGHLASIYYLPHKLEQPQVLQCSHQCKEKLEFNAIDQLVPGENAIFATDSSSFSLKANTAEDLSLLLQRVTYGNTKNLPTPGYRTFFINTTVLCSNGKTLTLNPSKGSIFVQHEAEPVISISGLSVVNSDQHLVKTGAPMLPEIKITVTQNINGEEIERTSVSELDWCKVHLKPSRDMDLEYFSSPASLIAALRIDFEHDKQGILLKGREKVKGYREILSKIHYFNTRADSYSRRIYTVQCAMSGGHILSNEFLVTVSLLEWFRIAEESSIKCRYLEQMKEMEIENFF
;
A
#
# COMPACT_ATOMS: atom_id res chain seq x y z
N MET A 1 42.03 14.68 -16.71
CA MET A 1 41.69 13.47 -15.94
C MET A 1 40.20 13.49 -15.66
N ASN A 2 39.52 12.36 -15.83
CA ASN A 2 38.16 12.22 -15.33
C ASN A 2 38.25 12.22 -13.80
N ARG A 3 37.43 13.06 -13.15
CA ARG A 3 37.42 13.20 -11.69
C ARG A 3 36.12 12.61 -11.20
N HIS A 4 36.18 11.38 -10.72
CA HIS A 4 35.02 10.70 -10.16
C HIS A 4 34.83 11.17 -8.72
N HIS A 5 33.66 11.72 -8.43
CA HIS A 5 33.28 12.13 -7.08
C HIS A 5 32.89 10.89 -6.25
N PHE A 6 32.14 10.00 -6.88
CA PHE A 6 31.63 8.77 -6.30
C PHE A 6 31.59 7.68 -7.37
N ALA A 7 31.90 6.44 -7.00
CA ALA A 7 31.70 5.27 -7.85
C ALA A 7 31.52 4.02 -6.98
N VAL A 8 30.70 3.08 -7.46
CA VAL A 8 30.67 1.70 -6.97
C VAL A 8 30.88 0.81 -8.16
N TYR A 9 31.87 -0.08 -8.08
CA TYR A 9 32.24 -0.94 -9.20
C TYR A 9 32.86 -2.25 -8.70
N THR A 10 32.92 -3.23 -9.58
CA THR A 10 33.53 -4.53 -9.31
C THR A 10 34.82 -4.67 -10.10
N ARG A 11 35.89 -5.14 -9.46
CA ARG A 11 37.18 -5.36 -10.12
C ARG A 11 37.92 -6.53 -9.48
N HIS A 12 38.38 -7.49 -10.27
CA HIS A 12 39.15 -8.66 -9.79
C HIS A 12 38.50 -9.35 -8.57
N CYS A 13 37.19 -9.62 -8.63
CA CYS A 13 36.42 -10.21 -7.53
C CYS A 13 36.39 -9.41 -6.23
N LYS A 14 36.63 -8.10 -6.31
CA LYS A 14 36.38 -7.14 -5.24
C LYS A 14 35.19 -6.26 -5.58
N LEU A 15 34.43 -5.88 -4.56
CA LEU A 15 33.51 -4.76 -4.61
C LEU A 15 34.27 -3.53 -4.14
N GLU A 16 34.24 -2.46 -4.90
CA GLU A 16 34.98 -1.23 -4.60
C GLU A 16 34.03 -0.03 -4.59
N MET A 17 34.18 0.83 -3.58
CA MET A 17 33.49 2.11 -3.47
C MET A 17 34.52 3.22 -3.42
N LEU A 18 34.42 4.18 -4.33
CA LEU A 18 35.14 5.43 -4.30
C LEU A 18 34.18 6.52 -3.81
N MET A 19 34.61 7.31 -2.82
CA MET A 19 33.92 8.52 -2.35
C MET A 19 34.95 9.58 -1.99
N ARG A 20 35.13 10.55 -2.88
CA ARG A 20 36.10 11.62 -2.70
C ARG A 20 35.45 12.84 -2.05
N ARG A 21 36.19 13.47 -1.15
CA ARG A 21 35.77 14.73 -0.53
C ARG A 21 35.83 15.88 -1.54
N GLU A 22 34.86 16.78 -1.44
CA GLU A 22 34.75 17.96 -2.31
C GLU A 22 35.84 18.98 -2.06
N SER A 23 36.05 19.88 -3.03
CA SER A 23 37.13 20.87 -2.99
C SER A 23 37.07 21.91 -1.86
N ASN A 24 35.93 22.03 -1.21
CA ASN A 24 35.70 22.89 -0.06
C ASN A 24 35.86 22.16 1.28
N ALA A 25 36.13 20.85 1.27
CA ALA A 25 36.41 20.08 2.47
C ALA A 25 37.79 20.42 3.04
N GLU A 26 38.01 20.02 4.29
CA GLU A 26 39.31 20.14 4.96
C GLU A 26 40.42 19.44 4.16
N ALA A 27 41.52 20.17 3.92
CA ALA A 27 42.71 19.68 3.25
C ALA A 27 43.47 18.71 4.16
N ALA A 28 43.01 17.46 4.21
CA ALA A 28 43.62 16.36 4.93
C ALA A 28 43.80 15.15 4.00
N PHE A 29 44.64 14.18 4.37
CA PHE A 29 44.75 12.88 3.69
C PHE A 29 43.91 11.88 4.48
N ARG A 30 42.79 11.41 3.93
CA ARG A 30 41.78 10.58 4.64
C ARG A 30 41.07 9.64 3.68
N ALA A 31 40.36 8.66 4.24
CA ALA A 31 39.68 7.60 3.52
C ALA A 31 38.84 8.12 2.34
N ALA A 32 39.04 7.47 1.19
CA ALA A 32 38.40 7.82 -0.07
C ALA A 32 38.01 6.61 -0.92
N GLU A 33 38.62 5.45 -0.71
CA GLU A 33 38.30 4.22 -1.45
C GLU A 33 38.26 3.02 -0.52
N TRP A 34 37.19 2.24 -0.58
CA TRP A 34 37.02 1.00 0.18
C TRP A 34 36.98 -0.17 -0.79
N ARG A 35 37.84 -1.17 -0.59
CA ARG A 35 37.94 -2.35 -1.45
C ARG A 35 37.66 -3.61 -0.63
N TRP A 36 36.45 -4.14 -0.78
CA TRP A 36 36.04 -5.38 -0.14
C TRP A 36 36.40 -6.58 -1.01
N SER A 37 37.24 -7.46 -0.47
CA SER A 37 37.49 -8.78 -1.08
C SER A 37 36.41 -9.73 -0.59
N ILE A 38 35.41 -10.00 -1.43
CA ILE A 38 34.22 -10.78 -1.06
C ILE A 38 33.89 -11.82 -2.15
N PRO A 39 33.70 -13.10 -1.80
CA PRO A 39 33.50 -14.17 -2.78
C PRO A 39 32.21 -14.01 -3.60
N GLU A 40 31.17 -13.40 -3.02
CA GLU A 40 29.84 -13.17 -3.62
C GLU A 40 29.92 -12.37 -4.94
N VAL A 41 30.98 -11.58 -5.15
CA VAL A 41 31.13 -10.79 -6.40
C VAL A 41 31.38 -11.68 -7.63
N CYS A 42 31.91 -12.90 -7.43
CA CYS A 42 32.37 -13.78 -8.52
C CYS A 42 31.79 -15.20 -8.47
N ASP A 43 30.78 -15.46 -7.63
CA ASP A 43 30.20 -16.79 -7.49
C ASP A 43 29.08 -17.11 -8.49
N ASN A 44 28.78 -16.16 -9.39
CA ASN A 44 27.70 -16.21 -10.39
C ASN A 44 26.29 -16.39 -9.80
N ARG A 45 26.04 -15.87 -8.59
CA ARG A 45 24.72 -15.86 -7.96
C ARG A 45 24.17 -14.44 -7.82
N TRP A 46 22.87 -14.37 -7.54
CA TRP A 46 22.21 -13.12 -7.20
C TRP A 46 22.55 -12.74 -5.77
N HIS A 47 23.10 -11.55 -5.60
CA HIS A 47 23.39 -10.95 -4.31
C HIS A 47 22.85 -9.53 -4.24
N SER A 48 22.54 -9.07 -3.04
CA SER A 48 22.35 -7.66 -2.76
C SER A 48 23.58 -7.08 -2.07
N TYR A 49 23.91 -5.84 -2.44
CA TYR A 49 24.93 -5.05 -1.77
C TYR A 49 24.29 -3.74 -1.33
N SER A 50 24.26 -3.49 -0.02
CA SER A 50 23.81 -2.21 0.53
C SER A 50 25.00 -1.51 1.18
N ILE A 51 25.38 -0.36 0.64
CA ILE A 51 26.50 0.44 1.14
C ILE A 51 25.93 1.66 1.86
N LEU A 52 26.14 1.71 3.17
CA LEU A 52 25.67 2.78 4.06
C LEU A 52 26.86 3.68 4.36
N PHE A 53 26.85 4.90 3.85
CA PHE A 53 27.95 5.84 3.98
C PHE A 53 27.46 7.13 4.63
N ALA A 54 27.57 7.22 5.97
CA ALA A 54 27.19 8.43 6.71
C ALA A 54 28.28 9.51 6.63
N SER A 55 29.54 9.09 6.51
CA SER A 55 30.70 9.95 6.33
C SER A 55 31.86 9.14 5.72
N VAL A 56 32.99 9.80 5.44
CA VAL A 56 34.24 9.11 5.06
C VAL A 56 34.82 8.25 6.20
N ASP A 57 34.33 8.38 7.43
CA ASP A 57 34.79 7.56 8.56
C ASP A 57 33.82 6.43 8.87
N THR A 58 32.61 6.49 8.32
CA THR A 58 31.52 5.57 8.63
C THR A 58 30.93 5.03 7.34
N VAL A 59 31.56 3.96 6.84
CA VAL A 59 31.10 3.20 5.67
C VAL A 59 30.87 1.75 6.10
N ASP A 60 29.61 1.32 6.03
CA ASP A 60 29.18 -0.05 6.31
C ASP A 60 28.74 -0.73 5.01
N LEU A 61 29.21 -1.96 4.80
CA LEU A 61 28.71 -2.84 3.74
C LEU A 61 27.77 -3.88 4.35
N TYR A 62 26.63 -4.11 3.70
CA TYR A 62 25.76 -5.25 3.95
C TYR A 62 25.68 -6.10 2.69
N ILE A 63 25.81 -7.42 2.87
CA ILE A 63 25.71 -8.42 1.80
C ILE A 63 24.54 -9.33 2.17
N ASP A 64 23.54 -9.40 1.31
CA ASP A 64 22.31 -10.18 1.54
C ASP A 64 21.68 -9.90 2.92
N GLY A 65 21.64 -8.62 3.30
CA GLY A 65 21.07 -8.14 4.56
C GLY A 65 21.94 -8.32 5.80
N ARG A 66 23.14 -8.91 5.68
CA ARG A 66 24.08 -9.07 6.80
C ARG A 66 25.20 -8.06 6.75
N LYS A 67 25.50 -7.43 7.89
CA LYS A 67 26.62 -6.51 8.00
C LYS A 67 27.93 -7.26 7.77
N PHE A 68 28.73 -6.77 6.83
CA PHE A 68 30.10 -7.22 6.63
C PHE A 68 30.93 -6.82 7.86
N ILE A 69 31.62 -7.80 8.46
CA ILE A 69 32.48 -7.57 9.62
C ILE A 69 33.88 -7.27 9.10
N ALA A 70 34.33 -6.03 9.30
CA ALA A 70 35.67 -5.62 8.93
C ALA A 70 36.71 -6.43 9.71
N THR A 71 37.76 -6.83 9.00
CA THR A 71 38.97 -7.44 9.55
C THR A 71 40.12 -6.44 9.40
N LYS A 72 41.29 -6.78 9.93
CA LYS A 72 42.47 -5.91 9.82
C LYS A 72 42.91 -5.69 8.36
N GLU A 73 42.63 -6.65 7.48
CA GLU A 73 43.05 -6.62 6.07
C GLU A 73 41.90 -6.40 5.08
N ASN A 74 40.64 -6.32 5.52
CA ASN A 74 39.47 -6.24 4.64
C ASN A 74 38.31 -5.44 5.30
N PRO A 75 37.80 -4.35 4.70
CA PRO A 75 38.24 -3.76 3.43
C PRO A 75 39.65 -3.17 3.50
N GLU A 76 40.33 -3.19 2.35
CA GLU A 76 41.49 -2.32 2.12
C GLU A 76 40.95 -0.90 1.92
N ILE A 77 41.40 0.05 2.75
CA ILE A 77 40.98 1.45 2.69
C ILE A 77 42.15 2.28 2.17
N LEU A 78 41.92 3.02 1.10
CA LEU A 78 42.88 3.99 0.58
C LEU A 78 42.45 5.42 0.90
N ASP A 79 43.42 6.19 1.35
CA ASP A 79 43.27 7.61 1.62
C ASP A 79 43.57 8.45 0.37
N ASP A 80 42.87 9.58 0.23
CA ASP A 80 43.12 10.55 -0.82
C ASP A 80 42.86 12.00 -0.33
N TRP A 81 43.45 12.95 -1.04
CA TRP A 81 43.18 14.37 -0.87
C TRP A 81 41.81 14.74 -1.47
N PRO A 82 41.16 15.78 -0.92
CA PRO A 82 39.95 16.34 -1.52
C PRO A 82 40.16 16.72 -2.99
N LEU A 83 39.08 16.68 -3.76
CA LEU A 83 39.09 17.08 -5.16
C LEU A 83 39.59 18.52 -5.32
N HIS A 84 40.42 18.82 -6.32
CA HIS A 84 40.73 20.24 -6.57
C HIS A 84 39.50 21.00 -7.07
N ARG A 85 39.43 22.30 -6.73
CA ARG A 85 38.36 23.22 -7.12
C ARG A 85 38.22 23.34 -8.64
N ILE A 86 36.98 23.30 -9.13
CA ILE A 86 36.63 23.46 -10.55
C ILE A 86 35.52 24.52 -10.67
N LYS A 87 35.55 25.33 -11.73
CA LYS A 87 34.66 26.48 -11.90
C LYS A 87 33.24 26.12 -12.36
N GLU A 88 33.04 24.96 -13.00
CA GLU A 88 31.74 24.49 -13.48
C GLU A 88 31.56 23.00 -13.13
N THR A 89 30.48 22.66 -12.43
CA THR A 89 30.15 21.28 -12.07
C THR A 89 28.70 20.96 -12.42
N LYS A 90 28.50 20.28 -13.55
CA LYS A 90 27.30 19.42 -13.72
C LYS A 90 27.72 18.00 -13.38
N THR A 91 27.44 17.56 -12.16
CA THR A 91 27.61 16.17 -11.76
C THR A 91 26.54 15.32 -12.47
N ARG A 92 26.90 14.08 -12.80
CA ARG A 92 26.00 13.13 -13.45
C ARG A 92 26.09 11.81 -12.69
N LEU A 93 24.94 11.21 -12.44
CA LEU A 93 24.86 9.82 -12.01
C LEU A 93 24.70 8.95 -13.25
N VAL A 94 25.52 7.91 -13.36
CA VAL A 94 25.49 6.94 -14.46
C VAL A 94 25.49 5.56 -13.85
N ILE A 95 24.64 4.69 -14.38
CA ILE A 95 24.53 3.30 -13.98
C ILE A 95 24.94 2.43 -15.18
N GLY A 96 25.72 1.38 -14.91
CA GLY A 96 26.11 0.40 -15.93
C GLY A 96 27.29 0.81 -16.81
N ALA A 97 27.88 2.00 -16.63
CA ALA A 97 29.09 2.43 -17.32
C ALA A 97 29.78 3.59 -16.58
N CYS A 98 31.04 3.86 -16.94
CA CYS A 98 31.82 5.00 -16.47
C CYS A 98 31.82 6.13 -17.50
N TRP A 99 31.41 7.33 -17.08
CA TRP A 99 31.47 8.53 -17.92
C TRP A 99 32.88 9.11 -17.98
N HIS A 100 33.43 9.20 -19.18
CA HIS A 100 34.73 9.81 -19.44
C HIS A 100 34.57 11.25 -19.94
N GLY A 101 34.55 12.19 -18.99
CA GLY A 101 34.34 13.63 -19.24
C GLY A 101 35.30 14.28 -20.23
N ARG A 102 36.56 13.84 -20.33
CA ARG A 102 37.51 14.41 -21.32
C ARG A 102 37.08 14.17 -22.78
N ASN A 103 36.51 13.00 -23.05
CA ASN A 103 36.21 12.55 -24.40
C ASN A 103 34.70 12.55 -24.68
N HIS A 104 33.88 12.86 -23.68
CA HIS A 104 32.42 12.80 -23.75
C HIS A 104 31.87 11.42 -24.17
N ILE A 105 32.51 10.34 -23.72
CA ILE A 105 32.11 8.96 -24.03
C ILE A 105 31.81 8.16 -22.77
N MET A 106 30.95 7.14 -22.89
CA MET A 106 30.82 6.07 -21.91
C MET A 106 31.86 4.99 -22.18
N SER A 107 32.44 4.43 -21.12
CA SER A 107 33.38 3.30 -21.20
C SER A 107 33.28 2.44 -19.94
N GLN A 108 34.06 1.35 -19.86
CA GLN A 108 34.06 0.45 -18.70
C GLN A 108 32.65 -0.02 -18.34
N PHE A 109 31.94 -0.52 -19.34
CA PHE A 109 30.57 -0.98 -19.20
C PHE A 109 30.52 -2.15 -18.20
N PHE A 110 29.53 -2.10 -17.31
CA PHE A 110 29.22 -3.20 -16.41
C PHE A 110 28.78 -4.42 -17.22
N LYS A 111 29.35 -5.58 -16.91
CA LYS A 111 29.01 -6.85 -17.54
C LYS A 111 28.41 -7.77 -16.49
N GLY A 112 27.09 -7.74 -16.39
CA GLY A 112 26.33 -8.54 -15.44
C GLY A 112 24.84 -8.20 -15.52
N HIS A 113 24.06 -8.76 -14.60
CA HIS A 113 22.63 -8.49 -14.50
C HIS A 113 22.33 -7.61 -13.29
N LEU A 114 21.43 -6.65 -13.46
CA LEU A 114 20.94 -5.77 -12.40
C LEU A 114 19.43 -5.91 -12.34
N ALA A 115 18.90 -6.32 -11.18
CA ALA A 115 17.46 -6.41 -10.95
C ALA A 115 16.89 -5.09 -10.41
N SER A 116 17.60 -4.45 -9.48
CA SER A 116 17.15 -3.23 -8.81
C SER A 116 18.32 -2.40 -8.31
N ILE A 117 18.22 -1.07 -8.42
CA ILE A 117 19.14 -0.11 -7.80
C ILE A 117 18.33 0.96 -7.09
N TYR A 118 18.67 1.21 -5.83
CA TYR A 118 18.07 2.24 -5.00
C TYR A 118 19.14 3.24 -4.59
N TYR A 119 18.84 4.53 -4.74
CA TYR A 119 19.69 5.62 -4.27
C TYR A 119 18.88 6.53 -3.37
N LEU A 120 19.31 6.66 -2.11
CA LEU A 120 18.64 7.45 -1.09
C LEU A 120 19.47 8.71 -0.81
N PRO A 121 19.23 9.83 -1.51
CA PRO A 121 19.98 11.05 -1.26
C PRO A 121 19.65 11.59 0.14
N HIS A 122 20.69 11.98 0.88
CA HIS A 122 20.60 12.61 2.20
C HIS A 122 19.91 11.78 3.29
N LYS A 123 19.78 10.46 3.10
CA LYS A 123 19.19 9.55 4.09
C LYS A 123 20.07 8.31 4.25
N LEU A 124 20.12 7.81 5.48
CA LEU A 124 20.69 6.51 5.79
C LEU A 124 19.55 5.53 6.03
N GLU A 125 19.61 4.36 5.41
CA GLU A 125 18.65 3.29 5.66
C GLU A 125 18.91 2.64 7.02
N GLN A 126 17.88 2.12 7.67
CA GLN A 126 18.02 1.42 8.95
C GLN A 126 18.51 -0.02 8.72
N PRO A 127 19.50 -0.51 9.50
CA PRO A 127 19.97 -1.90 9.39
C PRO A 127 18.86 -2.95 9.46
N GLN A 128 17.82 -2.69 10.25
CA GLN A 128 16.65 -3.56 10.39
C GLN A 128 15.86 -3.69 9.09
N VAL A 129 15.78 -2.63 8.28
CA VAL A 129 15.11 -2.64 6.98
C VAL A 129 15.90 -3.48 5.98
N LEU A 130 17.23 -3.36 5.98
CA LEU A 130 18.12 -4.18 5.15
C LEU A 130 18.05 -5.66 5.54
N GLN A 131 17.96 -5.97 6.83
CA GLN A 131 17.75 -7.34 7.28
C GLN A 131 16.38 -7.86 6.84
N CYS A 132 15.33 -7.05 7.03
CA CYS A 132 13.96 -7.39 6.66
C CYS A 132 13.81 -7.67 5.16
N SER A 133 14.49 -6.92 4.28
CA SER A 133 14.43 -7.16 2.83
C SER A 133 14.99 -8.51 2.39
N HIS A 134 15.82 -9.14 3.24
CA HIS A 134 16.42 -10.45 3.02
C HIS A 134 15.79 -11.57 3.87
N GLN A 135 14.84 -11.24 4.74
CA GLN A 135 14.09 -12.24 5.48
C GLN A 135 12.93 -12.77 4.64
N CYS A 136 12.70 -14.08 4.71
CA CYS A 136 11.51 -14.66 4.11
C CYS A 136 10.26 -14.08 4.80
N LYS A 137 9.34 -13.56 3.99
CA LYS A 137 8.02 -13.10 4.47
C LYS A 137 7.16 -14.24 5.00
N GLU A 138 7.51 -15.48 4.67
CA GLU A 138 6.92 -16.69 5.21
C GLU A 138 8.01 -17.50 5.90
N LYS A 139 7.84 -17.83 7.18
CA LYS A 139 8.83 -18.59 7.96
C LYS A 139 8.19 -19.33 9.13
N LEU A 140 8.93 -20.29 9.67
CA LEU A 140 8.64 -20.85 10.99
C LEU A 140 9.32 -19.97 12.05
N GLU A 141 8.58 -19.69 13.12
CA GLU A 141 9.01 -18.85 14.23
C GLU A 141 8.95 -19.65 15.54
N PHE A 142 9.88 -19.35 16.44
CA PHE A 142 9.88 -19.91 17.78
C PHE A 142 10.26 -18.80 18.76
N ASN A 143 9.27 -18.31 19.50
CA ASN A 143 9.39 -17.12 20.33
C ASN A 143 9.63 -17.43 21.82
N ALA A 144 9.78 -18.70 22.17
CA ALA A 144 9.97 -19.15 23.56
C ALA A 144 11.45 -19.38 23.91
N ILE A 145 12.37 -18.60 23.33
CA ILE A 145 13.82 -18.74 23.53
C ILE A 145 14.19 -18.50 25.01
N ASP A 146 13.55 -17.52 25.65
CA ASP A 146 13.81 -17.18 27.06
C ASP A 146 13.31 -18.26 28.05
N GLN A 147 12.57 -19.25 27.56
CA GLN A 147 12.02 -20.34 28.38
C GLN A 147 12.81 -21.64 28.22
N LEU A 148 13.91 -21.63 27.46
CA LEU A 148 14.78 -22.79 27.27
C LEU A 148 15.58 -23.05 28.54
N VAL A 149 15.63 -24.31 28.98
CA VAL A 149 16.45 -24.73 30.12
C VAL A 149 17.83 -25.21 29.68
N PRO A 150 18.82 -25.32 30.59
CA PRO A 150 20.15 -25.81 30.23
C PRO A 150 20.09 -27.18 29.52
N GLY A 151 20.78 -27.28 28.38
CA GLY A 151 20.79 -28.47 27.53
C GLY A 151 19.85 -28.37 26.32
N GLU A 152 18.85 -27.50 26.38
CA GLU A 152 17.96 -27.17 25.28
C GLU A 152 18.51 -26.06 24.39
N ASN A 153 18.19 -26.10 23.10
CA ASN A 153 18.49 -25.00 22.20
C ASN A 153 17.55 -24.95 21.00
N ALA A 154 17.43 -23.76 20.41
CA ALA A 154 16.75 -23.54 19.14
C ALA A 154 17.74 -22.88 18.17
N ILE A 155 17.99 -23.52 17.02
CA ILE A 155 18.93 -23.07 16.00
C ILE A 155 18.14 -22.80 14.72
N PHE A 156 18.19 -21.58 14.21
CA PHE A 156 17.51 -21.19 12.97
C PHE A 156 18.48 -21.23 11.80
N ALA A 157 18.02 -21.75 10.66
CA ALA A 157 18.75 -21.63 9.42
C ALA A 157 18.83 -20.17 8.98
N THR A 158 19.93 -19.83 8.33
CA THR A 158 20.29 -18.45 8.04
C THR A 158 19.43 -17.82 6.93
N ASP A 159 18.73 -18.66 6.17
CA ASP A 159 17.72 -18.33 5.16
C ASP A 159 16.28 -18.51 5.68
N SER A 160 16.10 -18.80 6.97
CA SER A 160 14.80 -19.09 7.61
C SER A 160 14.02 -20.27 6.99
N SER A 161 14.67 -21.15 6.20
CA SER A 161 14.01 -22.29 5.54
C SER A 161 13.77 -23.48 6.47
N SER A 162 14.57 -23.59 7.52
CA SER A 162 14.49 -24.66 8.52
C SER A 162 14.93 -24.16 9.90
N PHE A 163 14.55 -24.89 10.94
CA PHE A 163 15.04 -24.67 12.29
C PHE A 163 15.19 -26.02 12.99
N SER A 164 16.06 -26.08 13.99
CA SER A 164 16.35 -27.28 14.77
C SER A 164 16.12 -27.00 16.25
N LEU A 165 15.40 -27.90 16.92
CA LEU A 165 15.21 -27.88 18.36
C LEU A 165 15.99 -29.04 18.98
N LYS A 166 16.71 -28.74 20.07
CA LYS A 166 17.27 -29.74 20.96
C LYS A 166 16.57 -29.64 22.30
N ALA A 167 16.17 -30.79 22.84
CA ALA A 167 15.58 -30.92 24.16
C ALA A 167 16.28 -32.02 24.95
N ASN A 168 16.09 -32.04 26.27
CA ASN A 168 16.68 -33.04 27.16
C ASN A 168 15.91 -34.37 27.13
N THR A 169 14.58 -34.31 27.00
CA THR A 169 13.69 -35.48 26.95
C THR A 169 12.75 -35.43 25.73
N ALA A 170 12.06 -36.53 25.46
CA ALA A 170 11.08 -36.59 24.37
C ALA A 170 9.84 -35.73 24.70
N GLU A 171 9.45 -35.69 25.97
CA GLU A 171 8.36 -34.89 26.50
C GLU A 171 8.65 -33.39 26.32
N ASP A 172 9.86 -32.96 26.68
CA ASP A 172 10.31 -31.57 26.51
C ASP A 172 10.31 -31.18 25.03
N LEU A 173 10.83 -32.05 24.15
CA LEU A 173 10.81 -31.81 22.71
C LEU A 173 9.39 -31.61 22.18
N SER A 174 8.44 -32.42 22.65
CA SER A 174 7.03 -32.29 22.29
C SER A 174 6.45 -30.94 22.72
N LEU A 175 6.76 -30.49 23.95
CA LEU A 175 6.30 -29.18 24.45
C LEU A 175 6.92 -28.01 23.68
N LEU A 176 8.22 -28.09 23.34
CA LEU A 176 8.88 -27.08 22.52
C LEU A 176 8.31 -27.03 21.11
N LEU A 177 8.04 -28.17 20.48
CA LEU A 177 7.45 -28.24 19.13
C LEU A 177 6.06 -27.59 19.07
N GLN A 178 5.24 -27.69 20.13
CA GLN A 178 3.92 -27.04 20.19
C GLN A 178 3.99 -25.50 20.18
N ARG A 179 5.14 -24.92 20.50
CA ARG A 179 5.35 -23.46 20.52
C ARG A 179 5.86 -22.90 19.20
N VAL A 180 6.04 -23.76 18.20
CA VAL A 180 6.49 -23.38 16.87
C VAL A 180 5.30 -22.84 16.11
N THR A 181 5.43 -21.62 15.59
CA THR A 181 4.37 -20.93 14.86
C THR A 181 4.76 -20.69 13.41
N TYR A 182 3.78 -20.68 12.52
CA TYR A 182 3.96 -20.21 11.15
C TYR A 182 3.67 -18.71 11.08
N GLY A 183 4.62 -17.92 10.62
CA GLY A 183 4.49 -16.49 10.40
C GLY A 183 4.41 -16.16 8.90
N ASN A 184 3.46 -15.32 8.51
CA ASN A 184 3.35 -14.77 7.15
C ASN A 184 3.10 -13.25 7.20
N THR A 185 4.07 -12.47 6.72
CA THR A 185 4.05 -11.00 6.72
C THR A 185 3.75 -10.40 5.33
N LYS A 186 3.27 -11.20 4.37
CA LYS A 186 2.79 -10.67 3.09
C LYS A 186 1.46 -9.93 3.29
N ASN A 187 1.36 -8.72 2.75
CA ASN A 187 0.09 -7.96 2.70
C ASN A 187 -1.04 -8.73 1.99
N LEU A 188 -0.69 -9.62 1.05
CA LEU A 188 -1.60 -10.55 0.40
C LEU A 188 -0.96 -11.94 0.47
N PRO A 189 -1.30 -12.76 1.48
CA PRO A 189 -0.77 -14.11 1.63
C PRO A 189 -1.07 -14.95 0.38
N THR A 190 -0.07 -15.71 -0.09
CA THR A 190 -0.26 -16.60 -1.24
C THR A 190 -1.03 -17.84 -0.78
N PRO A 191 -2.28 -18.07 -1.24
CA PRO A 191 -3.09 -19.19 -0.76
C PRO A 191 -2.47 -20.54 -1.11
N GLY A 192 -2.85 -21.56 -0.35
CA GLY A 192 -2.49 -22.96 -0.62
C GLY A 192 -1.69 -23.62 0.50
N TYR A 193 -1.26 -24.84 0.22
CA TYR A 193 -0.59 -25.70 1.19
C TYR A 193 0.91 -25.37 1.29
N ARG A 194 1.41 -25.32 2.52
CA ARG A 194 2.83 -25.39 2.85
C ARG A 194 3.08 -26.74 3.48
N THR A 195 3.88 -27.58 2.82
CA THR A 195 4.27 -28.88 3.38
C THR A 195 5.56 -28.69 4.15
N PHE A 196 5.63 -29.25 5.35
CA PHE A 196 6.85 -29.29 6.15
C PHE A 196 7.15 -30.71 6.62
N PHE A 197 8.42 -30.96 6.92
CA PHE A 197 8.92 -32.24 7.39
C PHE A 197 9.62 -32.05 8.74
N ILE A 198 9.36 -32.96 9.68
CA ILE A 198 10.05 -33.02 10.96
C ILE A 198 10.93 -34.25 10.93
N ASN A 199 12.24 -34.02 10.92
CA ASN A 199 13.26 -35.06 11.06
C ASN A 199 13.78 -35.05 12.50
N THR A 200 13.77 -36.21 13.15
CA THR A 200 14.13 -36.31 14.57
C THR A 200 15.25 -37.32 14.77
N THR A 201 16.27 -36.91 15.51
CA THR A 201 17.38 -37.76 15.95
C THR A 201 17.43 -37.81 17.47
N VAL A 202 17.52 -39.02 18.04
CA VAL A 202 17.59 -39.26 19.48
C VAL A 202 18.97 -39.80 19.83
N LEU A 203 19.64 -39.15 20.79
CA LEU A 203 20.88 -39.66 21.37
C LEU A 203 20.53 -40.51 22.61
N CYS A 204 20.74 -41.82 22.52
CA CYS A 204 20.46 -42.73 23.63
C CYS A 204 21.57 -42.68 24.69
N SER A 205 21.26 -43.14 25.91
CA SER A 205 22.19 -43.21 27.04
C SER A 205 23.45 -44.05 26.78
N ASN A 206 23.38 -44.99 25.83
CA ASN A 206 24.51 -45.81 25.37
C ASN A 206 25.38 -45.12 24.29
N GLY A 207 25.14 -43.83 24.01
CA GLY A 207 25.86 -43.05 23.00
C GLY A 207 25.45 -43.35 21.56
N LYS A 208 24.48 -44.24 21.32
CA LYS A 208 23.97 -44.54 19.97
C LYS A 208 22.97 -43.47 19.54
N THR A 209 23.10 -42.99 18.32
CA THR A 209 22.11 -42.09 17.70
C THR A 209 21.09 -42.89 16.91
N LEU A 210 19.81 -42.67 17.17
CA LEU A 210 18.68 -43.22 16.42
C LEU A 210 18.03 -42.12 15.59
N THR A 211 17.75 -42.39 14.32
CA THR A 211 16.95 -41.49 13.47
C THR A 211 15.54 -42.05 13.39
N LEU A 212 14.55 -41.22 13.71
CA LEU A 212 13.14 -41.59 13.64
C LEU A 212 12.61 -41.38 12.22
N ASN A 213 11.46 -41.99 11.92
CA ASN A 213 10.78 -41.78 10.65
C ASN A 213 10.35 -40.30 10.53
N PRO A 214 10.64 -39.64 9.40
CA PRO A 214 10.20 -38.26 9.16
C PRO A 214 8.69 -38.13 9.31
N SER A 215 8.25 -37.15 10.11
CA SER A 215 6.84 -36.77 10.17
C SER A 215 6.55 -35.69 9.13
N LYS A 216 5.41 -35.80 8.43
CA LYS A 216 4.97 -34.83 7.44
C LYS A 216 3.78 -34.05 8.00
N GLY A 217 3.83 -32.72 7.91
CA GLY A 217 2.72 -31.83 8.24
C GLY A 217 2.39 -30.87 7.12
N SER A 218 1.24 -30.20 7.22
CA SER A 218 0.89 -29.14 6.30
C SER A 218 0.16 -27.99 6.98
N ILE A 219 0.49 -26.77 6.57
CA ILE A 219 -0.21 -25.53 6.92
C ILE A 219 -1.01 -25.10 5.69
N PHE A 220 -2.29 -24.81 5.86
CA PHE A 220 -3.13 -24.29 4.80
C PHE A 220 -3.30 -22.77 4.96
N VAL A 221 -2.71 -22.02 4.04
CA VAL A 221 -2.92 -20.57 3.95
C VAL A 221 -4.21 -20.34 3.16
N GLN A 222 -5.25 -19.90 3.86
CA GLN A 222 -6.54 -19.64 3.24
C GLN A 222 -6.47 -18.43 2.29
N HIS A 223 -7.35 -18.44 1.30
CA HIS A 223 -7.56 -17.26 0.46
C HIS A 223 -8.34 -16.22 1.26
N GLU A 224 -7.79 -15.01 1.36
CA GLU A 224 -8.51 -13.89 1.93
C GLU A 224 -9.65 -13.51 0.98
N ALA A 225 -10.90 -13.52 1.46
CA ALA A 225 -12.03 -13.16 0.62
C ALA A 225 -11.92 -11.68 0.21
N GLU A 226 -12.25 -11.40 -1.05
CA GLU A 226 -12.29 -10.02 -1.54
C GLU A 226 -13.36 -9.22 -0.78
N PRO A 227 -13.05 -7.98 -0.37
CA PRO A 227 -14.04 -7.11 0.26
C PRO A 227 -15.12 -6.71 -0.74
N VAL A 228 -16.34 -6.50 -0.24
CA VAL A 228 -17.49 -6.03 -1.02
C VAL A 228 -17.81 -4.60 -0.59
N ILE A 229 -17.88 -3.69 -1.57
CA ILE A 229 -18.36 -2.32 -1.34
C ILE A 229 -19.85 -2.28 -1.62
N SER A 230 -20.64 -1.79 -0.66
CA SER A 230 -22.06 -1.53 -0.84
C SER A 230 -22.37 -0.05 -0.61
N ILE A 231 -23.02 0.57 -1.58
CA ILE A 231 -23.53 1.95 -1.53
C ILE A 231 -25.05 1.88 -1.37
N SER A 232 -25.55 2.56 -0.36
CA SER A 232 -26.98 2.67 -0.04
C SER A 232 -27.31 4.08 0.42
N GLY A 233 -28.59 4.40 0.52
CA GLY A 233 -29.08 5.71 0.97
C GLY A 233 -30.48 5.99 0.43
N LEU A 234 -30.86 7.26 0.45
CA LEU A 234 -32.13 7.71 -0.12
C LEU A 234 -32.08 7.64 -1.66
N SER A 235 -32.88 6.75 -2.26
CA SER A 235 -32.93 6.54 -3.72
C SER A 235 -33.87 7.51 -4.45
N VAL A 236 -34.77 8.19 -3.73
CA VAL A 236 -35.63 9.24 -4.28
C VAL A 236 -35.53 10.48 -3.41
N VAL A 237 -35.00 11.56 -3.98
CA VAL A 237 -34.86 12.85 -3.31
C VAL A 237 -35.96 13.77 -3.85
N ASN A 238 -36.90 14.16 -3.00
CA ASN A 238 -37.90 15.15 -3.39
C ASN A 238 -37.26 16.54 -3.31
N SER A 239 -37.45 17.35 -4.34
CA SER A 239 -37.00 18.74 -4.36
C SER A 239 -38.08 19.62 -4.98
N ASP A 240 -38.10 20.87 -4.58
CA ASP A 240 -38.93 21.89 -5.22
C ASP A 240 -38.08 22.75 -6.17
N GLN A 241 -38.77 23.60 -6.93
CA GLN A 241 -38.11 24.50 -7.88
C GLN A 241 -37.16 25.49 -7.21
N HIS A 242 -37.40 25.86 -5.95
CA HIS A 242 -36.53 26.77 -5.22
C HIS A 242 -35.21 26.07 -4.86
N LEU A 243 -35.28 24.88 -4.27
CA LEU A 243 -34.14 24.06 -3.90
C LEU A 243 -33.26 23.72 -5.10
N VAL A 244 -33.84 23.40 -6.26
CA VAL A 244 -33.03 23.13 -7.46
C VAL A 244 -32.35 24.39 -8.01
N LYS A 245 -32.89 25.59 -7.76
CA LYS A 245 -32.20 26.85 -8.10
C LYS A 245 -31.12 27.22 -7.08
N THR A 246 -31.31 26.89 -5.80
CA THR A 246 -30.37 27.23 -4.72
C THR A 246 -29.36 26.12 -4.39
N GLY A 247 -29.52 24.94 -4.97
CA GLY A 247 -28.68 23.76 -4.77
C GLY A 247 -29.43 22.64 -4.06
N ALA A 248 -29.94 21.68 -4.83
CA ALA A 248 -30.60 20.51 -4.28
C ALA A 248 -29.55 19.45 -3.89
N PRO A 249 -29.57 18.91 -2.66
CA PRO A 249 -28.61 17.90 -2.24
C PRO A 249 -28.80 16.62 -3.08
N MET A 250 -27.71 16.09 -3.64
CA MET A 250 -27.78 14.87 -4.44
C MET A 250 -27.74 13.61 -3.57
N LEU A 251 -26.89 13.59 -2.55
CA LEU A 251 -26.59 12.36 -1.81
C LEU A 251 -26.63 12.58 -0.28
N PRO A 252 -27.68 13.20 0.28
CA PRO A 252 -27.69 13.67 1.67
C PRO A 252 -27.46 12.54 2.70
N GLU A 253 -27.88 11.31 2.39
CA GLU A 253 -27.81 10.15 3.30
C GLU A 253 -27.01 8.98 2.71
N ILE A 254 -26.04 9.26 1.85
CA ILE A 254 -25.20 8.19 1.29
C ILE A 254 -24.45 7.44 2.37
N LYS A 255 -24.62 6.12 2.38
CA LYS A 255 -23.89 5.16 3.19
C LYS A 255 -23.03 4.34 2.25
N ILE A 256 -21.75 4.25 2.59
CA ILE A 256 -20.81 3.35 1.94
C ILE A 256 -20.33 2.41 3.03
N THR A 257 -20.54 1.12 2.83
CA THR A 257 -20.13 0.05 3.74
C THR A 257 -19.19 -0.89 3.01
N VAL A 258 -18.15 -1.33 3.70
CA VAL A 258 -17.22 -2.33 3.18
C VAL A 258 -17.29 -3.55 4.10
N THR A 259 -17.65 -4.70 3.54
CA THR A 259 -17.68 -5.97 4.28
C THR A 259 -16.69 -6.96 3.70
N GLN A 260 -16.23 -7.90 4.52
CA GLN A 260 -15.28 -8.93 4.10
C GLN A 260 -15.65 -10.25 4.79
N ASN A 261 -15.71 -11.33 4.02
CA ASN A 261 -15.97 -12.65 4.58
C ASN A 261 -14.67 -13.23 5.17
N ILE A 262 -14.66 -13.52 6.46
CA ILE A 262 -13.54 -14.14 7.16
C ILE A 262 -14.07 -15.39 7.84
N ASN A 263 -13.57 -16.56 7.43
CA ASN A 263 -13.96 -17.87 7.97
C ASN A 263 -15.48 -18.15 7.95
N GLY A 264 -16.21 -17.61 6.98
CA GLY A 264 -17.66 -17.77 6.85
C GLY A 264 -18.48 -16.69 7.57
N GLU A 265 -17.83 -15.80 8.34
CA GLU A 265 -18.48 -14.66 8.98
C GLU A 265 -18.25 -13.38 8.18
N GLU A 266 -19.31 -12.61 7.93
CA GLU A 266 -19.22 -11.31 7.26
C GLU A 266 -18.85 -10.23 8.30
N ILE A 267 -17.67 -9.63 8.14
CA ILE A 267 -17.14 -8.61 9.05
C ILE A 267 -17.15 -7.25 8.36
N GLU A 268 -17.69 -6.23 9.03
CA GLU A 268 -17.63 -4.86 8.54
C GLU A 268 -16.20 -4.28 8.73
N ARG A 269 -15.63 -3.78 7.64
CA ARG A 269 -14.27 -3.21 7.55
C ARG A 269 -14.25 -1.73 7.14
N THR A 270 -15.42 -1.09 7.04
CA THR A 270 -15.61 0.28 6.53
C THR A 270 -14.63 1.32 7.10
N SER A 271 -14.33 1.26 8.40
CA SER A 271 -13.50 2.27 9.09
C SER A 271 -12.00 2.20 8.75
N VAL A 272 -11.53 1.03 8.30
CA VAL A 272 -10.13 0.76 7.94
C VAL A 272 -9.92 0.69 6.42
N SER A 273 -10.99 0.62 5.64
CA SER A 273 -10.93 0.56 4.18
C SER A 273 -10.70 1.92 3.52
N GLU A 274 -9.95 1.91 2.43
CA GLU A 274 -9.71 3.05 1.55
C GLU A 274 -10.34 2.80 0.17
N LEU A 275 -10.78 3.86 -0.49
CA LEU A 275 -11.31 3.85 -1.85
C LEU A 275 -10.32 4.57 -2.78
N ASP A 276 -10.26 4.14 -4.04
CA ASP A 276 -9.41 4.76 -5.06
C ASP A 276 -10.13 5.89 -5.80
N TRP A 277 -11.43 5.73 -6.02
CA TRP A 277 -12.27 6.72 -6.68
C TRP A 277 -13.75 6.49 -6.39
N CYS A 278 -14.53 7.55 -6.52
CA CYS A 278 -15.99 7.50 -6.62
C CYS A 278 -16.43 8.39 -7.77
N LYS A 279 -17.41 7.94 -8.56
CA LYS A 279 -18.00 8.72 -9.64
C LYS A 279 -19.49 8.87 -9.42
N VAL A 280 -20.00 10.06 -9.76
CA VAL A 280 -21.42 10.36 -9.86
C VAL A 280 -21.71 10.61 -11.32
N HIS A 281 -22.51 9.75 -11.95
CA HIS A 281 -22.81 9.83 -13.37
C HIS A 281 -24.28 10.18 -13.60
N LEU A 282 -24.56 11.13 -14.48
CA LEU A 282 -25.92 11.59 -14.77
C LEU A 282 -26.52 10.88 -15.98
N LYS A 283 -27.79 10.50 -15.86
CA LYS A 283 -28.57 9.90 -16.94
C LYS A 283 -29.89 10.68 -17.12
N PRO A 284 -30.13 11.37 -18.25
CA PRO A 284 -29.20 11.61 -19.38
C PRO A 284 -28.01 12.48 -18.96
N SER A 285 -27.06 12.74 -19.87
CA SER A 285 -25.94 13.66 -19.62
C SER A 285 -26.43 15.08 -19.32
N ARG A 286 -25.63 15.86 -18.61
CA ARG A 286 -25.94 17.23 -18.20
C ARG A 286 -26.10 18.18 -19.40
N ASP A 287 -27.07 19.09 -19.31
CA ASP A 287 -27.13 20.29 -20.13
C ASP A 287 -26.16 21.34 -19.57
N MET A 288 -25.10 21.66 -20.31
CA MET A 288 -24.02 22.54 -19.83
C MET A 288 -24.46 24.00 -19.65
N ASP A 289 -25.55 24.41 -20.29
CA ASP A 289 -26.04 25.80 -20.24
C ASP A 289 -27.04 26.00 -19.10
N LEU A 290 -27.72 24.92 -18.68
CA LEU A 290 -28.81 24.98 -17.69
C LEU A 290 -28.46 24.32 -16.36
N GLU A 291 -27.57 23.32 -16.35
CA GLU A 291 -27.31 22.47 -15.19
C GLU A 291 -25.84 22.54 -14.75
N TYR A 292 -25.60 22.61 -13.44
CA TYR A 292 -24.25 22.54 -12.87
C TYR A 292 -24.24 21.86 -11.49
N PHE A 293 -23.04 21.56 -10.98
CA PHE A 293 -22.84 20.98 -9.65
C PHE A 293 -22.00 21.90 -8.78
N SER A 294 -22.27 21.89 -7.48
CA SER A 294 -21.30 22.32 -6.48
C SER A 294 -20.69 21.11 -5.78
N SER A 295 -19.43 21.24 -5.40
CA SER A 295 -18.72 20.26 -4.58
C SER A 295 -17.85 21.00 -3.57
N PRO A 296 -17.57 20.40 -2.40
CA PRO A 296 -16.83 21.07 -1.33
C PRO A 296 -15.34 21.15 -1.66
N ALA A 297 -14.93 22.13 -2.46
CA ALA A 297 -13.57 22.25 -2.99
C ALA A 297 -12.48 22.28 -1.90
N SER A 298 -12.74 22.97 -0.78
CA SER A 298 -11.81 23.01 0.36
C SER A 298 -11.61 21.64 1.02
N LEU A 299 -12.67 20.83 1.13
CA LEU A 299 -12.60 19.47 1.67
C LEU A 299 -11.85 18.53 0.70
N ILE A 300 -12.17 18.61 -0.59
CA ILE A 300 -11.52 17.82 -1.64
C ILE A 300 -10.00 18.09 -1.65
N ALA A 301 -9.61 19.38 -1.61
CA ALA A 301 -8.21 19.77 -1.56
C ALA A 301 -7.52 19.33 -0.26
N ALA A 302 -8.19 19.44 0.89
CA ALA A 302 -7.65 19.01 2.19
C ALA A 302 -7.39 17.49 2.23
N LEU A 303 -8.26 16.70 1.61
CA LEU A 303 -8.12 15.24 1.50
C LEU A 303 -7.22 14.80 0.34
N ARG A 304 -6.66 15.75 -0.44
CA ARG A 304 -5.78 15.48 -1.60
C ARG A 304 -6.43 14.55 -2.65
N ILE A 305 -7.72 14.73 -2.86
CA ILE A 305 -8.48 14.02 -3.89
C ILE A 305 -8.49 14.87 -5.15
N ASP A 306 -8.14 14.27 -6.29
CA ASP A 306 -8.31 14.87 -7.61
C ASP A 306 -9.79 14.87 -7.99
N PHE A 307 -10.19 15.89 -8.74
CA PHE A 307 -11.60 16.15 -9.00
C PHE A 307 -11.82 16.66 -10.41
N GLU A 308 -12.71 16.00 -11.13
CA GLU A 308 -13.06 16.32 -12.51
C GLU A 308 -14.58 16.44 -12.66
N HIS A 309 -15.00 17.48 -13.38
CA HIS A 309 -16.38 17.75 -13.75
C HIS A 309 -16.52 17.81 -15.26
N ASP A 310 -17.42 17.00 -15.82
CA ASP A 310 -17.71 17.00 -17.25
C ASP A 310 -19.22 16.93 -17.52
N LYS A 311 -19.58 16.71 -18.79
CA LYS A 311 -20.99 16.58 -19.20
C LYS A 311 -21.64 15.30 -18.64
N GLN A 312 -20.85 14.29 -18.31
CA GLN A 312 -21.30 12.99 -17.84
C GLN A 312 -21.47 12.95 -16.32
N GLY A 313 -20.73 13.78 -15.58
CA GLY A 313 -20.93 14.00 -14.16
C GLY A 313 -19.67 14.40 -13.42
N ILE A 314 -19.38 13.71 -12.32
CA ILE A 314 -18.33 14.02 -11.35
C ILE A 314 -17.45 12.79 -11.16
N LEU A 315 -16.13 12.98 -11.23
CA LEU A 315 -15.15 11.97 -10.86
C LEU A 315 -14.27 12.50 -9.71
N LEU A 316 -14.25 11.76 -8.61
CA LEU A 316 -13.36 11.97 -7.46
C LEU A 316 -12.34 10.84 -7.48
N LYS A 317 -11.04 11.16 -7.53
CA LYS A 317 -9.97 10.17 -7.65
C LYS A 317 -8.83 10.46 -6.68
N GLY A 318 -8.45 9.47 -5.88
CA GLY A 318 -7.39 9.59 -4.88
C GLY A 318 -7.61 8.59 -3.75
N ARG A 319 -6.53 8.07 -3.15
CA ARG A 319 -6.67 7.15 -2.02
C ARG A 319 -7.11 7.91 -0.78
N GLU A 320 -8.27 7.56 -0.25
CA GLU A 320 -8.82 8.12 0.99
C GLU A 320 -9.74 7.10 1.66
N LYS A 321 -9.91 7.19 2.97
CA LYS A 321 -10.85 6.37 3.73
C LYS A 321 -12.28 6.57 3.25
N VAL A 322 -13.10 5.54 3.44
CA VAL A 322 -14.55 5.59 3.11
C VAL A 322 -15.24 6.81 3.73
N LYS A 323 -14.82 7.22 4.94
CA LYS A 323 -15.34 8.42 5.62
C LYS A 323 -15.14 9.70 4.80
N GLY A 324 -13.96 9.92 4.22
CA GLY A 324 -13.67 11.12 3.44
C GLY A 324 -14.52 11.22 2.19
N TYR A 325 -14.62 10.12 1.43
CA TYR A 325 -15.52 10.03 0.27
C TYR A 325 -16.98 10.28 0.64
N ARG A 326 -17.46 9.70 1.74
CA ARG A 326 -18.83 9.93 2.24
C ARG A 326 -19.09 11.39 2.58
N GLU A 327 -18.15 12.08 3.20
CA GLU A 327 -18.28 13.51 3.55
C GLU A 327 -18.26 14.44 2.33
N ILE A 328 -17.53 14.07 1.26
CA ILE A 328 -17.57 14.82 0.00
C ILE A 328 -18.89 14.60 -0.71
N LEU A 329 -19.26 13.33 -0.93
CA LEU A 329 -20.45 12.96 -1.72
C LEU A 329 -21.73 13.54 -1.10
N SER A 330 -21.86 13.55 0.22
CA SER A 330 -23.04 14.09 0.91
C SER A 330 -23.20 15.61 0.80
N LYS A 331 -22.16 16.33 0.37
CA LYS A 331 -22.15 17.79 0.19
C LYS A 331 -22.18 18.22 -1.27
N ILE A 332 -22.40 17.29 -2.19
CA ILE A 332 -22.60 17.60 -3.61
C ILE A 332 -24.04 18.07 -3.82
N HIS A 333 -24.19 19.24 -4.45
CA HIS A 333 -25.50 19.79 -4.79
C HIS A 333 -25.63 19.94 -6.30
N TYR A 334 -26.85 19.68 -6.78
CA TYR A 334 -27.26 19.86 -8.15
C TYR A 334 -28.04 21.17 -8.31
N PHE A 335 -27.77 21.87 -9.40
CA PHE A 335 -28.42 23.12 -9.74
C PHE A 335 -29.01 23.05 -11.15
N ASN A 336 -30.19 23.65 -11.32
CA ASN A 336 -30.79 23.89 -12.62
C ASN A 336 -31.38 25.30 -12.69
N THR A 337 -30.91 26.11 -13.64
CA THR A 337 -31.39 27.49 -13.82
C THR A 337 -32.81 27.56 -14.38
N ARG A 338 -33.28 26.48 -15.01
CA ARG A 338 -34.63 26.31 -15.56
C ARG A 338 -35.27 25.01 -15.01
N ALA A 339 -35.66 25.06 -13.73
CA ALA A 339 -36.21 23.93 -12.98
C ALA A 339 -37.52 23.33 -13.56
N ASP A 340 -38.20 24.02 -14.46
CA ASP A 340 -39.36 23.55 -15.24
C ASP A 340 -38.97 22.68 -16.46
N SER A 341 -37.69 22.63 -16.84
CA SER A 341 -37.23 21.86 -18.01
C SER A 341 -37.27 20.35 -17.80
N TYR A 342 -37.25 19.88 -16.56
CA TYR A 342 -37.17 18.47 -16.21
C TYR A 342 -38.10 18.17 -15.04
N SER A 343 -38.91 17.12 -15.13
CA SER A 343 -39.73 16.64 -14.00
C SER A 343 -38.95 15.77 -13.01
N ARG A 344 -37.82 15.20 -13.47
CA ARG A 344 -36.93 14.37 -12.66
C ARG A 344 -35.51 14.36 -13.21
N ARG A 345 -34.53 14.10 -12.33
CA ARG A 345 -33.14 13.85 -12.71
C ARG A 345 -32.62 12.56 -12.10
N ILE A 346 -31.92 11.75 -12.89
CA ILE A 346 -31.37 10.46 -12.45
C ILE A 346 -29.84 10.53 -12.44
N TYR A 347 -29.24 10.01 -11.38
CA TYR A 347 -27.80 9.83 -11.27
C TYR A 347 -27.47 8.46 -10.66
N THR A 348 -26.29 7.97 -10.98
CA THR A 348 -25.73 6.73 -10.44
C THR A 348 -24.43 7.03 -9.72
N VAL A 349 -24.25 6.45 -8.54
CA VAL A 349 -23.00 6.51 -7.79
C VAL A 349 -22.32 5.15 -7.82
N GLN A 350 -21.02 5.14 -8.10
CA GLN A 350 -20.19 3.94 -8.03
C GLN A 350 -18.83 4.32 -7.48
N CYS A 351 -18.30 3.49 -6.58
CA CYS A 351 -16.97 3.63 -6.02
C CYS A 351 -16.14 2.39 -6.31
N ALA A 352 -14.82 2.52 -6.22
CA ALA A 352 -13.91 1.41 -6.38
C ALA A 352 -12.78 1.40 -5.37
N MET A 353 -12.22 0.21 -5.14
CA MET A 353 -11.04 -0.02 -4.32
C MET A 353 -10.08 -1.01 -5.00
N SER A 354 -8.92 -1.24 -4.38
CA SER A 354 -7.89 -2.15 -4.87
C SER A 354 -7.43 -1.82 -6.29
N GLY A 355 -7.02 -0.57 -6.54
CA GLY A 355 -6.61 -0.09 -7.86
C GLY A 355 -7.75 -0.04 -8.89
N GLY A 356 -9.01 -0.07 -8.45
CA GLY A 356 -10.18 -0.11 -9.33
C GLY A 356 -10.68 -1.52 -9.69
N HIS A 357 -10.11 -2.58 -9.13
CA HIS A 357 -10.51 -3.97 -9.40
C HIS A 357 -11.83 -4.35 -8.72
N ILE A 358 -12.09 -3.80 -7.53
CA ILE A 358 -13.30 -4.07 -6.76
C ILE A 358 -14.23 -2.88 -6.91
N LEU A 359 -15.41 -3.12 -7.47
CA LEU A 359 -16.43 -2.12 -7.71
C LEU A 359 -17.58 -2.28 -6.72
N SER A 360 -18.16 -1.16 -6.29
CA SER A 360 -19.46 -1.19 -5.62
C SER A 360 -20.59 -1.51 -6.59
N ASN A 361 -21.77 -1.80 -6.04
CA ASN A 361 -23.01 -1.66 -6.79
C ASN A 361 -23.15 -0.25 -7.40
N GLU A 362 -23.89 -0.14 -8.50
CA GLU A 362 -24.32 1.16 -9.04
C GLU A 362 -25.57 1.62 -8.27
N PHE A 363 -25.40 2.58 -7.37
CA PHE A 363 -26.50 3.13 -6.59
C PHE A 363 -27.24 4.19 -7.39
N LEU A 364 -28.47 3.89 -7.82
CA LEU A 364 -29.32 4.77 -8.62
C LEU A 364 -30.16 5.67 -7.71
N VAL A 365 -30.12 6.97 -7.99
CA VAL A 365 -30.90 7.98 -7.26
C VAL A 365 -31.66 8.86 -8.25
N THR A 366 -32.91 9.17 -7.90
CA THR A 366 -33.79 10.03 -8.68
C THR A 366 -34.17 11.27 -7.87
N VAL A 367 -33.83 12.46 -8.35
CA VAL A 367 -34.40 13.72 -7.85
C VAL A 367 -35.73 13.93 -8.56
N SER A 368 -36.82 13.96 -7.81
CA SER A 368 -38.15 14.25 -8.33
C SER A 368 -38.50 15.70 -8.01
N LEU A 369 -38.86 16.46 -9.04
CA LEU A 369 -39.32 17.84 -8.91
C LEU A 369 -40.83 17.82 -8.65
N LEU A 370 -41.23 18.17 -7.43
CA LEU A 370 -42.64 18.27 -7.08
C LEU A 370 -43.19 19.57 -7.68
N GLU A 371 -44.03 19.46 -8.70
CA GLU A 371 -44.86 20.58 -9.16
C GLU A 371 -45.89 20.89 -8.07
N TRP A 372 -45.78 22.09 -7.50
CA TRP A 372 -46.70 22.60 -6.49
C TRP A 372 -48.17 22.60 -6.96
N PHE A 373 -48.41 22.59 -8.28
CA PHE A 373 -49.74 22.60 -8.87
C PHE A 373 -50.53 21.30 -8.73
N ARG A 374 -49.89 20.12 -8.65
CA ARG A 374 -50.62 18.85 -8.52
C ARG A 374 -51.18 18.61 -7.12
N ILE A 375 -50.56 19.16 -6.08
CA ILE A 375 -51.07 19.06 -4.71
C ILE A 375 -52.35 19.92 -4.56
N ALA A 376 -52.46 21.02 -5.30
CA ALA A 376 -53.63 21.90 -5.29
C ALA A 376 -54.84 21.30 -6.03
N GLU A 377 -54.64 20.49 -7.08
CA GLU A 377 -55.75 19.83 -7.78
C GLU A 377 -56.36 18.67 -6.97
N GLU A 378 -55.56 17.84 -6.29
CA GLU A 378 -56.12 16.79 -5.42
C GLU A 378 -56.80 17.33 -4.16
N SER A 379 -56.33 18.46 -3.62
CA SER A 379 -56.98 19.12 -2.47
C SER A 379 -58.20 19.97 -2.86
N SER A 380 -58.24 20.55 -4.06
CA SER A 380 -59.42 21.27 -4.56
C SER A 380 -60.55 20.35 -5.02
N ILE A 381 -60.24 19.15 -5.55
CA ILE A 381 -61.26 18.12 -5.84
C ILE A 381 -61.89 17.57 -4.54
N LYS A 382 -61.12 17.46 -3.45
CA LYS A 382 -61.65 17.09 -2.13
C LYS A 382 -62.51 18.19 -1.48
N CYS A 383 -62.19 19.48 -1.67
CA CYS A 383 -63.03 20.56 -1.18
C CYS A 383 -64.37 20.68 -1.92
N ARG A 384 -64.38 20.43 -3.25
CA ARG A 384 -65.62 20.54 -4.03
C ARG A 384 -66.63 19.43 -3.72
N TYR A 385 -66.17 18.25 -3.27
CA TYR A 385 -67.04 17.18 -2.76
C TYR A 385 -67.59 17.43 -1.34
N LEU A 386 -66.93 18.27 -0.53
CA LEU A 386 -67.37 18.59 0.83
C LEU A 386 -68.37 19.75 0.90
N GLU A 387 -68.37 20.67 -0.07
CA GLU A 387 -69.37 21.74 -0.15
C GLU A 387 -70.72 21.26 -0.72
N GLN A 388 -70.74 20.26 -1.61
CA GLN A 388 -71.99 19.67 -2.12
C GLN A 388 -72.73 18.78 -1.11
N MET A 389 -72.10 18.40 0.01
CA MET A 389 -72.74 17.57 1.06
C MET A 389 -73.35 18.38 2.21
N LYS A 390 -73.31 19.73 2.17
CA LYS A 390 -73.87 20.59 3.23
C LYS A 390 -75.27 21.15 2.96
N GLU A 391 -75.90 20.80 1.83
CA GLU A 391 -77.23 21.31 1.43
C GLU A 391 -78.34 20.26 1.31
N MET A 392 -78.18 19.05 1.87
CA MET A 392 -79.31 18.11 2.02
C MET A 392 -79.78 18.04 3.48
N GLU A 393 -80.89 18.71 3.75
CA GLU A 393 -81.81 18.44 4.85
C GLU A 393 -82.13 16.94 4.95
N ILE A 394 -82.23 16.43 6.18
CA ILE A 394 -83.14 15.32 6.49
C ILE A 394 -83.91 15.66 7.75
N GLU A 395 -85.22 15.75 7.53
CA GLU A 395 -86.34 15.79 8.47
C GLU A 395 -86.40 14.56 9.40
N ASN A 396 -87.03 14.78 10.56
CA ASN A 396 -87.85 13.85 11.37
C ASN A 396 -87.27 12.51 11.87
N PHE A 397 -87.29 12.32 13.20
CA PHE A 397 -88.26 11.46 13.93
C PHE A 397 -87.80 11.24 15.38
N PHE A 398 -88.43 11.96 16.32
CA PHE A 398 -89.14 11.48 17.54
C PHE A 398 -89.31 12.62 18.54
#